data_AF-A0A7S9D2Z1-F1
#
_entry.id   AF-A0A7S9D2Z1-F1
#
_cell.length_a   1.000
_cell.length_b   1.000
_cell.length_c   1.000
_cell.angle_alpha   90.00
_cell.angle_beta   90.00
_cell.angle_gamma   90.00
#
_symmetry.space_group_name_H-M   'P 1'
#
loop_
_entity.id
_entity.type
_entity.pdbx_description
1 polymer ?
#
loop_
_entity_poly.entity_id
_entity_poly.type
_entity_poly.pdbx_seq_one_letter_code
_entity_poly.pdbx_strand_id
1 'polypeptide(L)' 'MHAVDFCFEVDTQGMVVLRGLSPEETFEYEELANQCDELRSLIDQRRLDVLSAKHCRLLRNAPATVAA' A
#
# COMPACT_ATOMS: atom_id res chain seq x y z
N MET A 1 3.21 -5.24 17.64
CA MET A 1 2.69 -4.92 16.30
C MET A 1 3.88 -4.47 15.48
N HIS A 2 4.28 -5.23 14.46
CA HIS A 2 5.34 -4.77 13.55
C HIS A 2 4.75 -3.62 12.74
N ALA A 3 5.33 -2.42 12.88
CA ALA A 3 5.04 -1.34 11.96
C ALA A 3 5.42 -1.85 10.56
N VAL A 4 4.44 -1.94 9.67
CA VAL A 4 4.72 -2.20 8.27
C VAL A 4 5.24 -0.89 7.72
N ASP A 5 6.51 -0.85 7.32
CA ASP A 5 7.08 0.33 6.67
C ASP A 5 6.40 0.50 5.31
N PHE A 6 5.46 1.45 5.23
CA PHE A 6 4.81 1.81 3.98
C PHE A 6 5.76 2.70 3.16
N CYS A 7 6.26 2.17 2.05
CA CYS A 7 7.20 2.88 1.18
C CYS A 7 6.52 3.34 -0.11
N PHE A 8 6.53 4.65 -0.34
CA PHE A 8 6.04 5.28 -1.57
C PHE A 8 7.19 5.48 -2.55
N GLU A 9 6.94 5.23 -3.83
CA GLU A 9 7.87 5.42 -4.94
C GLU A 9 7.22 6.26 -6.05
N VAL A 10 8.04 6.81 -6.94
CA VAL A 10 7.53 7.51 -8.12
C VAL A 10 7.61 6.55 -9.30
N ASP A 11 6.47 6.29 -9.94
CA ASP A 11 6.43 5.41 -11.10
C ASP A 11 7.03 6.08 -12.36
N THR A 12 7.07 5.34 -13.47
CA THR A 12 7.61 5.85 -14.74
C THR A 12 6.80 6.99 -15.35
N GLN A 13 5.57 7.22 -14.87
CA GLN A 13 4.71 8.31 -15.29
C GLN A 13 4.83 9.55 -14.39
N GLY A 14 5.64 9.47 -13.33
CA GLY A 14 5.81 10.56 -12.36
C GLY A 14 4.76 10.57 -11.25
N MET A 15 3.99 9.49 -11.09
CA MET A 15 2.95 9.36 -10.07
C MET A 15 3.51 8.76 -8.79
N VAL A 16 3.08 9.27 -7.64
CA VAL A 16 3.41 8.65 -6.35
C VAL A 16 2.56 7.41 -6.19
N VAL A 17 3.21 6.25 -6.07
CA VAL A 17 2.57 4.95 -5.91
C VAL A 17 3.11 4.27 -4.66
N LEU A 18 2.26 3.52 -3.97
CA LEU A 18 2.74 2.63 -2.91
C LEU A 18 3.45 1.45 -3.56
N ARG A 19 4.67 1.14 -3.12
CA ARG A 19 5.52 0.15 -3.80
C ARG A 19 4.78 -1.18 -4.02
N GLY A 20 4.62 -1.58 -5.28
CA GLY A 20 3.92 -2.82 -5.63
C GLY A 20 2.40 -2.74 -5.78
N LEU A 21 1.83 -1.55 -5.64
CA LEU A 21 0.49 -1.21 -6.10
C LEU A 21 0.58 -0.42 -7.41
N SER A 22 -0.47 -0.50 -8.22
CA SER A 22 -0.67 0.44 -9.34
C SER A 22 -1.08 1.82 -8.82
N PRO A 23 -1.06 2.88 -9.65
CA PRO A 23 -1.60 4.18 -9.27
C PRO A 23 -3.07 4.10 -8.81
N GLU A 24 -3.89 3.31 -9.50
CA GLU A 24 -5.30 3.10 -9.15
C GLU A 24 -5.46 2.41 -7.79
N GLU A 25 -4.66 1.38 -7.54
CA GLU A 25 -4.65 0.66 -6.25
C GLU A 25 -4.10 1.52 -5.12
N THR A 26 -3.14 2.40 -5.40
CA THR A 26 -2.61 3.36 -4.43
C THR A 26 -3.69 4.36 -4.05
N PHE A 27 -4.44 4.86 -5.03
CA PHE A 27 -5.56 5.77 -4.78
C PHE A 27 -6.66 5.08 -3.96
N GLU A 28 -7.05 3.85 -4.31
CA GLU A 28 -8.02 3.07 -3.53
C GLU A 28 -7.52 2.82 -2.09
N TYR A 29 -6.23 2.51 -1.93
CA TYR A 29 -5.63 2.34 -0.60
C TYR A 29 -5.73 3.62 0.23
N GLU A 30 -5.39 4.79 -0.33
CA GLU A 30 -5.49 6.07 0.36
C GLU A 30 -6.92 6.40 0.75
N GLU A 31 -7.90 6.19 -0.14
CA GLU A 31 -9.31 6.40 0.17
C GLU A 31 -9.79 5.49 1.31
N LEU A 32 -9.44 4.20 1.26
CA LEU A 32 -9.85 3.23 2.26
C LEU A 32 -9.14 3.45 3.61
N ALA A 33 -7.87 3.81 3.59
CA ALA A 33 -7.06 4.06 4.80
C ALA A 33 -7.49 5.35 5.51
N ASN A 34 -7.93 6.36 4.77
CA ASN A 34 -8.34 7.65 5.32
C ASN A 34 -9.80 7.67 5.83
N GLN A 35 -10.58 6.62 5.54
CA GLN A 35 -11.91 6.45 6.16
C GLN A 35 -11.76 6.18 7.66
N CYS A 36 -12.62 6.81 8.48
CA CYS A 36 -12.75 6.46 9.89
C CYS A 36 -13.07 4.97 10.04
N ASP A 37 -12.32 4.25 10.87
CA ASP A 37 -12.47 2.80 11.08
C ASP A 37 -13.90 2.39 11.44
N GLU A 38 -14.64 3.25 12.15
CA GLU A 38 -16.05 3.01 12.55
C GLU A 38 -17.05 3.05 11.39
N LEU A 39 -16.69 3.71 10.28
CA LEU A 39 -17.51 3.84 9.08
C LEU A 39 -17.09 2.87 7.97
N ARG A 40 -15.94 2.21 8.12
CA ARG A 40 -15.41 1.31 7.09
C ARG A 40 -16.22 0.03 7.05
N SER A 41 -16.77 -0.31 5.87
CA SER A 41 -17.51 -1.56 5.71
C SER A 41 -16.58 -2.77 5.82
N LEU A 42 -17.14 -3.96 6.13
CA LEU A 42 -16.38 -5.21 6.12
C LEU A 42 -15.75 -5.53 4.75
N ILE A 43 -16.37 -5.06 3.67
CA ILE A 43 -15.86 -5.25 2.31
C ILE A 43 -14.64 -4.33 2.09
N ASP A 44 -14.75 -3.08 2.53
CA ASP A 44 -13.71 -2.07 2.44
C ASP A 44 -12.49 -2.44 3.29
N GLN A 45 -12.72 -2.97 4.50
CA GLN A 45 -11.64 -3.51 5.34
C GLN A 45 -10.91 -4.67 4.64
N ARG A 46 -11.65 -5.61 4.03
CA ARG A 46 -11.01 -6.70 3.27
C ARG A 46 -10.20 -6.20 2.08
N ARG A 47 -10.69 -5.19 1.37
CA ARG A 47 -9.95 -4.57 0.26
C ARG A 47 -8.65 -3.92 0.75
N LEU A 48 -8.73 -3.17 1.84
CA LEU A 48 -7.56 -2.55 2.47
C LEU A 48 -6.54 -3.60 2.93
N ASP A 49 -6.99 -4.72 3.49
CA ASP A 49 -6.12 -5.84 3.89
C ASP A 49 -5.43 -6.48 2.68
N VAL A 50 -6.13 -6.65 1.56
CA VAL A 50 -5.56 -7.20 0.31
C VAL A 50 -4.51 -6.26 -0.27
N LEU A 51 -4.77 -4.96 -0.34
CA LEU A 51 -3.82 -3.95 -0.81
C LEU A 51 -2.58 -3.90 0.08
N SER A 52 -2.78 -3.91 1.40
CA SER A 52 -1.69 -3.97 2.39
C SER A 52 -0.84 -5.23 2.25
N ALA A 53 -1.48 -6.38 2.05
CA ALA A 53 -0.79 -7.65 1.84
C ALA A 53 0.02 -7.67 0.54
N LYS A 54 -0.51 -7.06 -0.54
CA LYS A 54 0.18 -6.93 -1.83
C LYS A 54 1.47 -6.11 -1.69
N HIS A 55 1.39 -4.96 -1.00
CA HIS A 55 2.56 -4.15 -0.67
C HIS A 55 3.58 -4.92 0.17
N CYS A 56 3.13 -5.57 1.26
CA CYS A 56 4.00 -6.33 2.16
C CYS A 56 4.70 -7.51 1.49
N ARG A 57 4.05 -8.16 0.52
CA ARG A 57 4.61 -9.28 -0.23
C ARG A 57 5.73 -8.82 -1.15
N LEU A 58 5.60 -7.64 -1.76
CA LEU A 58 6.63 -7.08 -2.62
C LEU A 58 7.80 -6.51 -1.82
N LEU A 59 7.58 -5.93 -0.64
CA LEU A 59 8.67 -5.57 0.27
C LEU A 59 9.49 -6.78 0.73
N ARG A 60 8.82 -7.91 1.04
CA ARG A 60 9.50 -9.15 1.43
C ARG A 60 10.27 -9.84 0.31
N ASN A 61 9.87 -9.61 -0.94
CA ASN A 61 10.51 -10.19 -2.12
C ASN A 61 11.46 -9.23 -2.83
N ALA A 62 11.43 -7.94 -2.49
CA ALA A 62 12.42 -6.99 -2.96
C ALA A 62 13.75 -7.34 -2.29
N PRO A 63 14.86 -7.45 -3.05
CA PRO A 63 16.17 -7.45 -2.42
C PRO A 63 16.25 -6.19 -1.56
N ALA A 64 16.74 -6.33 -0.33
CA ALA A 64 17.04 -5.17 0.51
C ALA A 64 17.98 -4.27 -0.30
N THR A 65 17.44 -3.26 -0.96
CA THR A 65 18.25 -2.28 -1.66
C THR A 65 18.93 -1.50 -0.56
N VAL A 66 20.14 -1.93 -0.21
CA VAL A 66 21.07 -1.19 0.62
C VAL A 66 21.22 0.16 -0.07
N ALA A 67 20.65 1.21 0.53
CA ALA A 67 21.00 2.57 0.19
C ALA A 67 22.50 2.70 0.44
N ALA A 68 23.25 2.94 -0.64
CA ALA A 68 24.69 3.14 -0.63
C ALA A 68 25.07 4.50 -0.04
#